data_AF-A0A7J3NNJ8-F1
#
_entry.id   AF-A0A7J3NNJ8-F1
#
_cell.length_a   1.000
_cell.length_b   1.000
_cell.length_c   1.000
_cell.angle_alpha   90.00
_cell.angle_beta   90.00
_cell.angle_gamma   90.00
#
_symmetry.space_group_name_H-M   'P 1'
#
loop_
_entity.id
_entity.type
_entity.pdbx_description
1 polymer ?
#
loop_
_entity_poly.entity_id
_entity_poly.type
_entity_poly.pdbx_seq_one_letter_code
_entity_poly.pdbx_strand_id
1 'polypeptide(L)' 'MDVYAPYAGYVIVRVESSTTENTYVRAIWSSCGVNYDQSITVRARGVAVFPVLPGSIEIRVGNTNWFSGATETVTIIYFY' A
#
# COMPACT_ATOMS: atom_id res chain seq x y z
N MET A 1 -11.76 -27.75 15.10
CA MET A 1 -10.90 -26.65 14.63
C MET A 1 -11.84 -25.60 14.11
N ASP A 2 -11.97 -24.49 14.80
CA ASP A 2 -12.83 -23.40 14.33
C ASP A 2 -12.15 -22.74 13.13
N VAL A 3 -12.90 -22.62 12.04
CA VAL A 3 -12.47 -21.91 10.84
C VAL A 3 -12.65 -20.42 11.13
N TYR A 4 -11.57 -19.76 11.55
CA TYR A 4 -11.52 -18.30 11.59
C TYR A 4 -11.35 -17.79 10.15
N ALA A 5 -12.45 -17.30 9.57
CA ALA A 5 -12.46 -16.68 8.24
C ALA A 5 -12.73 -15.17 8.40
N PRO A 6 -11.72 -14.37 8.77
CA PRO A 6 -11.91 -12.95 8.94
C PRO A 6 -12.13 -12.31 7.55
N TYR A 7 -13.03 -11.32 7.46
CA TYR A 7 -13.44 -10.74 6.18
C TYR A 7 -12.25 -10.10 5.45
N ALA A 8 -12.06 -10.47 4.18
CA ALA A 8 -11.06 -9.84 3.32
C ALA A 8 -11.47 -8.38 3.05
N GLY A 9 -10.48 -7.50 3.01
CA GLY A 9 -10.66 -6.09 2.79
C GLY A 9 -9.85 -5.57 1.61
N TYR A 10 -9.84 -4.25 1.47
CA TYR A 10 -8.92 -3.57 0.57
C TYR A 10 -8.44 -2.25 1.19
N VAL A 11 -7.22 -1.86 0.85
CA VAL A 11 -6.65 -0.56 1.17
C VAL A 11 -6.62 0.28 -0.09
N ILE A 12 -7.18 1.49 -0.04
CA ILE A 12 -6.99 2.53 -1.05
C ILE A 12 -5.95 3.51 -0.52
N VAL A 13 -4.85 3.66 -1.25
CA VAL A 13 -3.83 4.68 -0.99
C VAL A 13 -3.89 5.70 -2.11
N ARG A 14 -4.17 6.95 -1.76
CA ARG A 14 -4.18 8.07 -2.68
C ARG A 14 -3.00 8.98 -2.37
N VAL A 15 -2.07 9.09 -3.32
CA VAL A 15 -1.03 10.11 -3.29
C VAL A 15 -1.63 11.37 -3.93
N GLU A 16 -1.91 12.38 -3.11
CA GLU A 16 -2.48 13.66 -3.56
C GLU A 16 -1.43 14.54 -4.23
N SER A 17 -0.20 14.48 -3.74
CA SER A 17 0.96 15.15 -4.33
C SER A 17 2.26 14.42 -3.98
N SER A 18 3.24 14.53 -4.86
CA SER A 18 4.62 14.14 -4.64
C SER A 18 5.55 15.10 -5.37
N THR A 19 6.73 15.35 -4.80
CA THR A 19 7.79 16.13 -5.45
C THR A 19 8.60 15.32 -6.48
N THR A 20 8.18 14.10 -6.82
CA THR A 20 8.80 13.25 -7.86
C THR A 20 7.77 12.46 -8.67
N GLU A 21 8.12 12.13 -9.91
CA GLU A 21 7.38 11.22 -10.79
C GLU A 21 7.66 9.73 -10.49
N ASN A 22 8.55 9.45 -9.55
CA ASN A 22 9.02 8.10 -9.22
C ASN A 22 8.39 7.55 -7.93
N THR A 23 7.27 8.11 -7.46
CA THR A 23 6.60 7.64 -6.24
C THR A 23 5.88 6.31 -6.48
N TYR A 24 6.02 5.41 -5.51
CA TYR A 24 5.34 4.14 -5.44
C TYR A 24 4.63 3.97 -4.09
N VAL A 25 3.62 3.11 -4.09
CA VAL A 25 2.98 2.58 -2.90
C VAL A 25 3.23 1.08 -2.85
N ARG A 26 3.56 0.53 -1.69
CA ARG A 26 3.79 -0.90 -1.48
C ARG A 26 2.98 -1.39 -0.29
N ALA A 27 2.28 -2.51 -0.47
CA ALA A 27 1.56 -3.20 0.59
C ALA A 27 2.28 -4.51 0.92
N ILE A 28 2.54 -4.71 2.21
CA ILE A 28 3.22 -5.89 2.75
C ILE A 28 2.35 -6.46 3.86
N TRP A 29 2.00 -7.74 3.76
CA TRP A 29 1.27 -8.46 4.81
C TRP A 29 1.50 -9.96 4.70
N SER A 30 1.28 -10.69 5.80
CA SER A 30 1.30 -12.15 5.81
C SER A 30 0.13 -12.66 6.64
N SER A 31 -0.66 -13.57 6.08
CA SER A 31 -1.82 -14.17 6.75
C SER A 31 -2.23 -15.46 6.06
N CYS A 32 -2.77 -16.42 6.81
CA CYS A 32 -3.28 -17.70 6.29
C CYS A 32 -2.31 -18.45 5.36
N GLY A 33 -0.99 -18.36 5.59
CA GLY A 33 0.04 -18.98 4.76
C GLY A 33 0.37 -18.23 3.45
N VAL A 34 -0.24 -17.06 3.23
CA VAL A 34 0.05 -16.17 2.10
C VAL A 34 0.99 -15.07 2.55
N ASN A 35 2.06 -14.84 1.78
CA ASN A 35 2.92 -13.67 1.90
C ASN A 35 2.64 -12.73 0.73
N TYR A 36 2.18 -11.53 1.03
CA TYR A 36 1.88 -10.51 0.04
C TYR A 36 2.88 -9.36 0.16
N ASP A 37 3.50 -9.02 -0.95
CA ASP A 37 4.49 -7.96 -1.03
C ASP A 37 4.45 -7.39 -2.45
N GLN A 38 3.62 -6.38 -2.68
CA GLN A 38 3.37 -5.83 -4.02
C GLN A 38 3.44 -4.31 -4.00
N SER A 39 3.95 -3.74 -5.09
CA SER A 39 4.07 -2.31 -5.28
C SER A 39 3.34 -1.83 -6.55
N ILE A 40 2.83 -0.60 -6.49
CA ILE A 40 2.20 0.12 -7.60
C ILE A 40 2.86 1.49 -7.70
N THR A 41 3.40 1.82 -8.88
CA THR A 41 3.91 3.17 -9.18
C THR A 41 2.73 4.11 -9.43
N VAL A 42 2.69 5.22 -8.69
CA VAL A 42 1.59 6.21 -8.73
C VAL A 42 2.05 7.59 -9.18
N ARG A 43 3.35 7.77 -9.48
CA ARG A 43 3.92 9.01 -10.00
C ARG A 43 3.67 10.21 -9.07
N ALA A 44 3.66 11.44 -9.61
CA ALA A 44 3.44 12.64 -8.81
C ALA A 44 2.05 12.70 -8.14
N ARG A 45 1.05 12.02 -8.71
CA ARG A 45 -0.32 11.93 -8.18
C ARG A 45 -1.00 10.67 -8.71
N GLY A 46 -1.62 9.87 -7.84
CA GLY A 46 -2.28 8.65 -8.26
C GLY A 46 -2.92 7.86 -7.13
N VAL A 47 -3.55 6.74 -7.50
CA VAL A 47 -4.25 5.84 -6.58
C VAL A 47 -3.71 4.43 -6.75
N ALA A 48 -3.39 3.79 -5.63
CA ALA A 48 -3.06 2.38 -5.55
C ALA A 48 -4.11 1.66 -4.68
N VAL A 49 -4.55 0.49 -5.12
CA VAL A 49 -5.54 -0.33 -4.42
C VAL A 49 -4.94 -1.72 -4.20
N PHE A 50 -4.99 -2.20 -2.96
CA PHE A 50 -4.44 -3.51 -2.60
C PHE A 50 -5.50 -4.37 -1.91
N PRO A 51 -5.68 -5.64 -2.29
CA PRO A 51 -6.41 -6.58 -1.48
C PRO A 51 -5.62 -6.88 -0.20
N VAL A 52 -6.33 -7.08 0.91
CA VAL A 52 -5.72 -7.39 2.19
C VAL A 52 -6.51 -8.47 2.90
N LEU A 53 -5.78 -9.42 3.48
CA LEU A 53 -6.34 -10.36 4.44
C LEU A 53 -6.17 -9.79 5.85
N PRO A 54 -7.04 -10.19 6.78
CA PRO A 54 -6.93 -9.74 8.17
C PRO A 54 -5.60 -10.13 8.81
N GLY A 55 -5.04 -9.16 9.52
CA GLY A 55 -3.71 -9.22 10.10
C GLY A 55 -3.06 -7.84 10.10
N SER A 56 -1.78 -7.80 10.46
CA SER A 56 -0.99 -6.57 10.37
C SER A 56 -0.69 -6.25 8.91
N ILE A 57 -1.12 -5.07 8.47
CA ILE A 57 -0.88 -4.56 7.12
C ILE A 57 0.15 -3.43 7.23
N GLU A 58 1.24 -3.55 6.48
CA GLU A 58 2.24 -2.50 6.33
C GLU A 58 2.05 -1.81 4.97
N ILE A 59 1.84 -0.49 5.00
CA ILE A 59 1.79 0.35 3.80
C ILE A 59 3.03 1.23 3.79
N ARG A 60 3.83 1.13 2.73
CA ARG A 60 4.97 2.01 2.46
C ARG A 60 4.63 2.93 1.31
N VAL A 61 4.91 4.22 1.49
CA VAL A 61 4.93 5.21 0.40
C VAL A 61 6.34 5.76 0.32
N GLY A 62 6.89 5.77 -0.88
CA GLY A 62 8.24 6.28 -1.10
C GLY A 62 8.51 6.49 -2.59
N ASN A 63 9.78 6.67 -2.93
CA ASN A 63 10.20 6.92 -4.31
C ASN A 63 11.47 6.13 -4.67
N THR A 64 11.72 5.96 -5.96
CA THR A 64 12.89 5.26 -6.50
C THR A 64 13.99 6.20 -7.01
N ASN A 65 14.00 7.47 -6.60
CA ASN A 65 15.09 8.38 -6.96
C ASN A 65 16.41 7.88 -6.36
N TRP A 66 17.51 8.00 -7.12
CA TRP A 66 18.80 7.45 -6.69
C TRP A 66 19.49 8.27 -5.59
N PHE A 67 19.36 9.60 -5.60
CA PHE A 67 20.11 10.50 -4.71
C PHE A 67 19.26 11.53 -3.95
N SER A 68 17.98 11.69 -4.27
CA SER A 68 17.12 12.72 -3.70
C SER A 68 15.87 12.12 -3.05
N GLY A 69 15.58 12.56 -1.82
CA GLY A 69 14.27 12.29 -1.21
C GLY A 69 13.13 12.95 -1.99
N ALA A 70 11.91 12.54 -1.69
CA ALA A 70 10.70 13.22 -2.13
C ALA A 70 9.79 13.44 -0.93
N THR A 71 8.79 14.30 -1.10
CA THR A 71 7.77 14.57 -0.09
C THR A 71 6.42 14.29 -0.69
N GLU A 72 5.69 13.39 -0.07
CA GLU A 72 4.38 12.92 -0.49
C GLU A 72 3.29 13.38 0.48
N THR A 73 2.15 13.83 -0.05
CA THR A 73 0.91 14.00 0.71
C THR A 73 -0.01 12.82 0.38
N VAL A 74 -0.42 12.06 1.40
CA VAL A 74 -1.09 10.77 1.21
C VAL A 74 -2.35 10.65 2.06
N THR A 75 -3.41 10.12 1.46
CA THR A 75 -4.60 9.61 2.18
C THR A 75 -4.63 8.09 2.08
N ILE A 76 -4.79 7.41 3.21
CA ILE A 76 -4.90 5.94 3.27
C ILE A 76 -6.25 5.59 3.89
N ILE A 77 -7.03 4.76 3.19
CA ILE A 77 -8.36 4.31 3.63
C ILE A 77 -8.38 2.79 3.61
N TYR A 78 -8.87 2.20 4.71
CA TYR A 78 -9.04 0.76 4.86
C TYR A 78 -10.53 0.41 4.88
N PHE A 79 -10.91 -0.61 4.11
CA PHE A 79 -12.26 -1.15 4.04
C PHE A 79 -12.26 -2.62 4.45
N TYR A 80 -13.20 -3.01 5.31
CA TYR A 80 -13.38 -4.36 5.86
C TYR A 80 -14.84 -4.79 5.88
#